data_AF-A0A218P6L2-F1
#
_entry.id   AF-A0A218P6L2-F1
#
_cell.length_a   1.000
_cell.length_b   1.000
_cell.length_c   1.000
_cell.angle_alpha   90.00
_cell.angle_beta   90.00
_cell.angle_gamma   90.00
#
_symmetry.space_group_name_H-M   'P 1'
#
loop_
_entity.id
_entity.type
_entity.pdbx_description
1 polymer ?
#
loop_
_entity_poly.entity_id
_entity_poly.type
_entity_poly.pdbx_seq_one_letter_code
_entity_poly.pdbx_strand_id
1 'polypeptide(L)'
;MSVEEILYRVGDAVYSIGDRISEFLKPSPSEQPPDFKYLKKVIKKPLSPHEFLSLKLQISFLLYLGIGLILLFLRANPLWILTLAVINFLYVRHLTTRNRSFFIDVEPYRFFYYSITWLTFAAFAGYDAVRRLATSVYYYYGYLALVVAVILAFRWYFKQRYGRDYTYGTVEEIKGEAVRVFVHDDIAANVKPGYYWVDAVEDLEVGRVVKLIVEDKKLRGAVPVRIIEIYLDDQSSQSSTEPKNATE
;
A
#
# COMPACT_ATOMS: atom_id res chain seq x y z
N MET A 1 -32.63 -24.40 -27.24
CA MET A 1 -31.18 -24.28 -27.01
C MET A 1 -30.52 -25.50 -27.59
N SER A 2 -29.71 -25.32 -28.64
CA SER A 2 -28.94 -26.40 -29.24
C SER A 2 -27.66 -26.66 -28.43
N VAL A 3 -27.12 -27.87 -28.52
CA VAL A 3 -25.88 -28.27 -27.83
C VAL A 3 -24.70 -27.38 -28.26
N GLU A 4 -24.69 -26.93 -29.52
CA GLU A 4 -23.70 -26.00 -30.07
C GLU A 4 -23.71 -24.64 -29.38
N GLU A 5 -24.90 -24.12 -29.05
CA GLU A 5 -25.07 -22.84 -28.36
C GLU A 5 -24.56 -22.90 -26.91
N ILE A 6 -24.70 -24.06 -26.27
CA ILE A 6 -24.16 -24.32 -24.92
C ILE A 6 -22.63 -24.43 -24.98
N LEU A 7 -22.09 -25.17 -25.95
CA LEU A 7 -20.64 -25.31 -26.12
C LEU A 7 -19.96 -23.98 -26.46
N TYR A 8 -20.59 -23.14 -27.29
CA TYR A 8 -20.09 -21.81 -27.61
C TYR A 8 -20.07 -20.89 -26.38
N ARG A 9 -21.14 -20.89 -25.57
CA ARG A 9 -21.17 -20.12 -24.30
C ARG A 9 -20.12 -20.60 -23.29
N VAL A 10 -19.87 -21.91 -23.22
CA VAL A 10 -18.81 -22.46 -22.36
C VAL A 10 -17.44 -22.06 -22.90
N GLY A 11 -17.23 -22.09 -24.22
CA GLY A 11 -16.01 -21.60 -24.88
C GLY A 11 -15.74 -20.13 -24.56
N ASP A 12 -16.70 -19.25 -24.79
CA ASP A 12 -16.61 -17.81 -24.47
C ASP A 12 -16.39 -17.55 -22.97
N ALA A 13 -17.01 -18.34 -22.10
CA ALA A 13 -16.78 -18.25 -20.66
C ALA A 13 -15.34 -18.63 -20.29
N VAL A 14 -14.79 -19.69 -20.89
CA VAL A 14 -13.40 -20.12 -20.64
C VAL A 14 -12.41 -19.09 -21.18
N TYR A 15 -12.63 -18.55 -22.38
CA TYR A 15 -11.79 -17.49 -22.94
C TYR A 15 -11.82 -16.22 -22.10
N SER A 16 -13.01 -15.75 -21.72
CA SER A 16 -13.14 -14.55 -20.88
C SER A 16 -12.56 -14.72 -19.47
N ILE A 17 -12.60 -15.94 -18.90
CA ILE A 17 -11.90 -16.26 -17.65
C ILE A 17 -10.38 -16.26 -17.89
N GLY A 18 -9.92 -16.85 -19.00
CA GLY A 18 -8.51 -16.87 -19.39
C GLY A 18 -7.91 -15.47 -19.53
N ASP A 19 -8.61 -14.57 -20.22
CA ASP A 19 -8.20 -13.18 -20.39
C ASP A 19 -8.12 -12.43 -19.06
N ARG A 20 -9.11 -12.63 -18.18
CA ARG A 20 -9.08 -12.04 -16.82
C ARG A 20 -7.92 -12.56 -15.97
N ILE A 21 -7.60 -13.85 -16.07
CA ILE A 21 -6.45 -14.44 -15.37
C ILE A 21 -5.15 -13.88 -15.95
N SER A 22 -5.04 -13.77 -17.28
CA SER A 22 -3.89 -13.19 -17.96
C SER A 22 -3.66 -11.74 -17.53
N GLU A 23 -4.73 -10.93 -17.52
CA GLU A 23 -4.71 -9.53 -17.06
C GLU A 23 -4.37 -9.41 -15.56
N PHE A 24 -4.83 -10.36 -14.74
CA PHE A 24 -4.45 -10.41 -13.34
C PHE A 24 -2.96 -10.71 -13.13
N LEU A 25 -2.40 -11.64 -13.92
CA LEU A 25 -0.99 -12.03 -13.86
C LEU A 25 -0.05 -11.00 -14.50
N LYS A 26 -0.52 -10.33 -15.56
CA LYS A 26 0.20 -9.29 -16.31
C LYS A 26 -0.63 -7.99 -16.32
N PRO A 27 -0.73 -7.31 -15.17
CA PRO A 27 -1.49 -6.07 -15.07
C PRO A 27 -0.83 -4.95 -15.89
N SER A 28 -1.64 -4.25 -16.68
CA SER A 28 -1.29 -2.96 -17.30
C SER A 28 -1.83 -1.80 -16.47
N PRO A 29 -1.16 -0.63 -16.47
CA PRO A 29 -1.69 0.59 -15.86
C PRO A 29 -3.06 0.95 -16.44
N SER A 30 -3.99 1.36 -15.58
CA SER A 30 -5.31 1.84 -15.97
C SER A 30 -5.36 3.36 -15.93
N GLU A 31 -6.02 3.96 -16.92
CA GLU A 31 -6.25 5.39 -16.99
C GLU A 31 -7.42 5.85 -16.10
N GLN A 32 -8.30 4.92 -15.70
CA GLN A 32 -9.50 5.23 -14.91
C GLN A 32 -9.31 4.85 -13.44
N PRO A 33 -9.79 5.70 -12.50
CA PRO A 33 -9.72 5.37 -11.09
C PRO A 33 -10.58 4.14 -10.81
N PRO A 34 -10.10 3.19 -10.00
CA PRO A 34 -10.85 1.99 -9.67
C PRO A 34 -12.16 2.34 -8.97
N ASP A 35 -13.21 1.56 -9.25
CA ASP A 35 -14.49 1.73 -8.57
C ASP A 35 -14.42 1.15 -7.14
N PHE A 36 -15.01 1.88 -6.20
CA PHE A 36 -15.00 1.59 -4.77
C PHE A 36 -16.41 1.46 -4.18
N LYS A 37 -17.43 1.16 -4.99
CA LYS A 37 -18.84 0.99 -4.56
C LYS A 37 -19.04 0.39 -3.16
N TYR A 38 -18.43 -0.77 -2.88
CA TYR A 38 -18.59 -1.44 -1.58
C TYR A 38 -17.88 -0.71 -0.43
N LEU A 39 -16.65 -0.24 -0.67
CA LEU A 39 -15.87 0.48 0.34
C LEU A 39 -16.48 1.85 0.66
N LYS A 40 -16.98 2.57 -0.36
CA LYS A 40 -17.73 3.83 -0.20
C LYS A 40 -19.02 3.65 0.59
N LYS A 41 -19.66 2.47 0.49
CA LYS A 41 -20.87 2.16 1.27
C LYS A 41 -20.58 1.94 2.76
N VAL A 42 -19.42 1.34 3.07
CA VAL A 42 -19.00 1.05 4.44
C VAL A 42 -18.35 2.27 5.09
N ILE A 43 -17.55 3.02 4.33
CA ILE A 43 -16.81 4.18 4.80
C ILE A 43 -17.53 5.45 4.37
N LYS A 44 -18.16 6.10 5.35
CA LYS A 44 -18.89 7.36 5.15
C LYS A 44 -17.98 8.60 5.02
N LYS A 45 -16.66 8.43 5.18
CA LYS A 45 -15.69 9.53 5.02
C LYS A 45 -15.36 9.74 3.54
N PRO A 46 -15.23 10.98 3.07
CA PRO A 46 -14.69 11.25 1.74
C PRO A 46 -13.21 10.84 1.76
N LEU A 47 -12.86 9.77 1.06
CA LEU A 47 -11.49 9.31 0.88
C LEU A 47 -11.05 9.53 -0.56
N SER A 48 -9.78 9.86 -0.74
CA SER A 48 -9.16 9.96 -2.07
C SER A 48 -9.00 8.57 -2.70
N PRO A 49 -8.83 8.47 -4.04
CA PRO A 49 -8.51 7.20 -4.70
C PRO A 49 -7.27 6.52 -4.10
N HIS A 50 -6.24 7.31 -3.77
CA HIS A 50 -5.03 6.86 -3.08
C HIS A 50 -5.34 6.22 -1.72
N GLU A 51 -6.18 6.86 -0.90
CA GLU A 51 -6.56 6.35 0.41
C GLU A 51 -7.37 5.06 0.33
N PHE A 52 -8.27 4.96 -0.65
CA PHE A 52 -9.00 3.71 -0.89
C PHE A 52 -8.08 2.58 -1.38
N LEU A 53 -7.05 2.89 -2.16
CA LEU A 53 -6.04 1.92 -2.59
C LEU A 53 -5.16 1.46 -1.41
N SER A 54 -4.67 2.39 -0.60
CA SER A 54 -3.94 2.09 0.64
C SER A 54 -4.78 1.21 1.55
N LEU A 55 -6.06 1.54 1.74
CA LEU A 55 -6.98 0.73 2.52
C LEU A 55 -7.20 -0.67 1.93
N LYS A 56 -7.35 -0.82 0.61
CA LYS A 56 -7.46 -2.15 -0.02
C LYS A 56 -6.23 -3.00 0.26
N LEU A 57 -5.03 -2.41 0.19
CA LEU A 57 -3.78 -3.10 0.55
C LEU A 57 -3.74 -3.51 2.03
N GLN A 58 -4.19 -2.64 2.93
CA GLN A 58 -4.29 -2.96 4.36
C GLN A 58 -5.27 -4.10 4.62
N ILE A 59 -6.48 -4.04 4.04
CA ILE A 59 -7.50 -5.08 4.20
C ILE A 59 -7.02 -6.41 3.61
N SER A 60 -6.41 -6.40 2.41
CA SER A 60 -5.89 -7.63 1.80
C SER A 60 -4.80 -8.27 2.67
N PHE A 61 -3.91 -7.44 3.23
CA PHE A 61 -2.86 -7.93 4.13
C PHE A 61 -3.43 -8.47 5.46
N LEU A 62 -4.45 -7.81 6.03
CA LEU A 62 -5.13 -8.30 7.24
C LEU A 62 -5.86 -9.62 7.00
N LEU A 63 -6.53 -9.76 5.85
CA LEU A 63 -7.15 -11.03 5.44
C LEU A 63 -6.09 -12.12 5.25
N TYR A 64 -4.98 -11.80 4.60
CA TYR A 64 -3.85 -12.70 4.44
C TYR A 64 -3.31 -13.19 5.80
N LEU A 65 -3.10 -12.28 6.75
CA LEU A 65 -2.68 -12.62 8.11
C LEU A 65 -3.71 -13.50 8.82
N GLY A 66 -4.99 -13.12 8.80
CA GLY A 66 -6.05 -13.87 9.47
C GLY A 66 -6.21 -15.29 8.93
N ILE A 67 -6.27 -15.45 7.60
CA ILE A 67 -6.36 -16.76 6.96
C ILE A 67 -5.09 -17.57 7.22
N GLY A 68 -3.91 -16.96 7.13
CA GLY A 68 -2.64 -17.64 7.40
C GLY A 68 -2.55 -18.17 8.84
N LEU A 69 -3.00 -17.39 9.83
CA LEU A 69 -3.09 -17.84 11.22
C LEU A 69 -4.07 -19.01 11.39
N ILE A 70 -5.23 -18.97 10.73
CA ILE A 70 -6.20 -20.07 10.75
C ILE A 70 -5.57 -21.34 10.17
N LEU A 71 -4.91 -21.26 9.02
CA LEU A 71 -4.23 -22.42 8.40
C LEU A 71 -3.16 -23.03 9.33
N LEU A 72 -2.39 -22.17 9.99
CA LEU A 72 -1.33 -22.56 10.92
C LEU A 72 -1.88 -23.16 12.23
N PHE A 73 -3.04 -22.70 12.68
CA PHE A 73 -3.78 -23.25 13.81
C PHE A 73 -4.39 -24.63 13.48
N LEU A 74 -5.02 -24.75 12.31
CA LEU A 74 -5.60 -26.00 11.80
C LEU A 74 -4.54 -27.04 11.36
N ARG A 75 -3.25 -26.68 11.42
CA ARG A 75 -2.13 -27.53 10.98
C ARG A 75 -2.31 -28.00 9.53
N ALA A 76 -2.81 -27.11 8.68
CA ALA A 76 -2.95 -27.37 7.26
C ALA A 76 -1.58 -27.65 6.64
N ASN A 77 -1.58 -28.30 5.47
CA ASN A 77 -0.36 -28.53 4.70
C ASN A 77 0.37 -27.17 4.46
N PRO A 78 1.69 -27.06 4.75
CA PRO A 78 2.46 -25.83 4.53
C PRO A 78 2.35 -25.23 3.12
N LEU A 79 2.06 -26.07 2.12
CA LEU A 79 1.79 -25.62 0.75
C LEU A 79 0.61 -24.64 0.68
N TRP A 80 -0.38 -24.74 1.56
CA TRP A 80 -1.48 -23.77 1.61
C TRP A 80 -1.02 -22.37 2.05
N ILE A 81 -0.04 -22.30 2.96
CA ILE A 81 0.54 -21.01 3.40
C ILE A 81 1.33 -20.39 2.24
N LEU A 82 2.07 -21.20 1.47
CA LEU A 82 2.77 -20.74 0.27
C LEU A 82 1.79 -20.26 -0.80
N THR A 83 0.76 -21.06 -1.12
CA THR A 83 -0.27 -20.70 -2.10
C THR A 83 -0.94 -19.38 -1.72
N LEU A 84 -1.31 -19.22 -0.45
CA LEU A 84 -1.91 -17.98 0.06
C LEU A 84 -0.95 -16.78 -0.09
N ALA A 85 0.34 -16.96 0.22
CA ALA A 85 1.35 -15.90 0.05
C ALA A 85 1.51 -15.50 -1.42
N VAL A 86 1.54 -16.48 -2.34
CA VAL A 86 1.61 -16.22 -3.79
C VAL A 86 0.38 -15.48 -4.29
N ILE A 87 -0.82 -15.91 -3.87
CA ILE A 87 -2.08 -15.22 -4.22
C ILE A 87 -2.07 -13.77 -3.72
N ASN A 88 -1.67 -13.55 -2.46
CA ASN A 88 -1.59 -12.19 -1.91
C ASN A 88 -0.55 -11.35 -2.65
N PHE A 89 0.61 -11.92 -2.97
CA PHE A 89 1.65 -11.23 -3.73
C PHE A 89 1.16 -10.82 -5.12
N LEU A 90 0.51 -11.73 -5.84
CA LEU A 90 -0.07 -11.44 -7.16
C LEU A 90 -1.16 -10.38 -7.06
N TYR A 91 -1.99 -10.42 -6.01
CA TYR A 91 -3.01 -9.40 -5.76
C TYR A 91 -2.40 -8.02 -5.52
N VAL A 92 -1.39 -7.91 -4.65
CA VAL A 92 -0.66 -6.66 -4.40
C VAL A 92 -0.01 -6.16 -5.70
N ARG A 93 0.60 -7.06 -6.49
CA ARG A 93 1.21 -6.72 -7.78
C ARG A 93 0.17 -6.18 -8.75
N HIS A 94 -0.98 -6.84 -8.87
CA HIS A 94 -2.08 -6.40 -9.70
C HIS A 94 -2.57 -5.01 -9.29
N LEU A 95 -2.86 -4.81 -8.00
CA LEU A 95 -3.39 -3.56 -7.48
C LEU A 95 -2.42 -2.39 -7.66
N THR A 96 -1.14 -2.58 -7.34
CA THR A 96 -0.13 -1.52 -7.42
C THR A 96 0.29 -1.20 -8.86
N THR A 97 0.34 -2.20 -9.75
CA THR A 97 0.71 -1.96 -11.15
C THR A 97 -0.43 -1.28 -11.91
N ARG A 98 -1.66 -1.78 -11.73
CA ARG A 98 -2.82 -1.24 -12.45
C ARG A 98 -3.19 0.17 -12.01
N ASN A 99 -2.98 0.50 -10.73
CA ASN A 99 -3.39 1.80 -10.18
C ASN A 99 -2.21 2.72 -9.89
N ARG A 100 -1.06 2.52 -10.56
CA ARG A 100 0.18 3.26 -10.32
C ARG A 100 0.00 4.77 -10.33
N SER A 101 -0.78 5.30 -11.27
CA SER A 101 -1.07 6.74 -11.44
C SER A 101 -1.91 7.35 -10.31
N PHE A 102 -2.59 6.52 -9.52
CA PHE A 102 -3.45 6.96 -8.42
C PHE A 102 -2.75 6.88 -7.05
N PHE A 103 -1.50 6.44 -7.01
CA PHE A 103 -0.64 6.55 -5.84
C PHE A 103 0.18 7.84 -5.91
N ILE A 104 0.37 8.49 -4.76
CA ILE A 104 1.27 9.65 -4.64
C ILE A 104 2.72 9.22 -4.94
N ASP A 105 3.12 8.07 -4.44
CA ASP A 105 4.40 7.41 -4.74
C ASP A 105 4.19 5.90 -4.63
N VAL A 106 4.25 5.15 -5.74
CA VAL A 106 3.88 3.73 -5.75
C VAL A 106 5.00 2.84 -5.23
N GLU A 107 6.25 3.26 -5.39
CA GLU A 107 7.44 2.45 -5.09
C GLU A 107 7.53 2.07 -3.60
N PRO A 108 7.35 2.99 -2.62
CA PRO A 108 7.29 2.66 -1.21
C PRO A 108 6.19 1.66 -0.87
N TYR A 109 4.99 1.80 -1.45
CA TYR A 109 3.88 0.87 -1.21
C TYR A 109 4.20 -0.52 -1.76
N ARG A 110 4.70 -0.62 -3.00
CA ARG A 110 5.09 -1.90 -3.60
C ARG A 110 6.15 -2.59 -2.76
N PHE A 111 7.22 -1.88 -2.43
CA PHE A 111 8.32 -2.45 -1.66
C PHE A 111 7.85 -2.90 -0.27
N PHE A 112 7.05 -2.07 0.42
CA PHE A 112 6.51 -2.38 1.73
C PHE A 112 5.63 -3.64 1.69
N TYR A 113 4.60 -3.65 0.83
CA TYR A 113 3.63 -4.74 0.79
C TYR A 113 4.21 -6.06 0.24
N TYR A 114 5.16 -6.00 -0.70
CA TYR A 114 5.90 -7.19 -1.12
C TYR A 114 6.74 -7.76 0.02
N SER A 115 7.47 -6.90 0.73
CA SER A 115 8.34 -7.32 1.82
C SER A 115 7.56 -7.93 2.97
N ILE A 116 6.50 -7.26 3.46
CA ILE A 116 5.70 -7.80 4.57
C ILE A 116 4.96 -9.08 4.18
N THR A 117 4.59 -9.27 2.90
CA THR A 117 4.01 -10.53 2.43
C THR A 117 5.01 -11.67 2.58
N TRP A 118 6.23 -11.50 2.09
CA TRP A 118 7.28 -12.52 2.19
C TRP A 118 7.79 -12.74 3.61
N LEU A 119 7.92 -11.67 4.40
CA LEU A 119 8.29 -11.77 5.82
C LEU A 119 7.24 -12.54 6.62
N THR A 120 5.95 -12.29 6.37
CA THR A 120 4.86 -13.02 7.01
C THR A 120 4.87 -14.50 6.59
N PHE A 121 5.06 -14.78 5.30
CA PHE A 121 5.23 -16.16 4.82
C PHE A 121 6.39 -16.86 5.53
N ALA A 122 7.57 -16.24 5.58
CA ALA A 122 8.74 -16.78 6.25
C ALA A 122 8.51 -16.98 7.76
N ALA A 123 7.78 -16.07 8.40
CA ALA A 123 7.39 -16.18 9.81
C ALA A 123 6.45 -17.37 10.06
N PHE A 124 5.47 -17.61 9.19
CA PHE A 124 4.55 -18.74 9.34
C PHE A 124 5.20 -20.09 8.97
N ALA A 125 5.92 -20.13 7.85
CA ALA A 125 6.62 -21.34 7.41
C ALA A 125 7.74 -21.73 8.37
N GLY A 126 8.52 -20.76 8.86
CA GLY A 126 9.57 -21.00 9.84
C GLY A 126 9.00 -21.45 11.18
N TYR A 127 7.87 -20.90 11.63
CA TYR A 127 7.20 -21.40 12.83
C TYR A 127 6.73 -22.85 12.68
N ASP A 128 6.13 -23.22 11.54
CA ASP A 128 5.75 -24.62 11.30
C ASP A 128 6.97 -25.56 11.28
N ALA A 129 8.10 -25.11 10.71
CA ALA A 129 9.35 -25.85 10.74
C ALA A 129 9.90 -26.02 12.16
N VAL A 130 9.97 -24.94 12.95
CA VAL A 130 10.39 -24.98 14.36
C VAL A 130 9.50 -25.92 15.15
N ARG A 131 8.19 -25.91 14.93
CA ARG A 131 7.25 -26.81 15.60
C ARG A 131 7.56 -28.29 15.37
N ARG A 132 8.06 -28.66 14.18
CA ARG A 132 8.40 -30.04 13.83
C ARG A 132 9.78 -30.48 14.33
N LEU A 133 10.71 -29.53 14.45
CA LEU A 133 12.12 -29.80 14.73
C LEU A 133 12.53 -29.50 16.18
N ALA A 134 11.79 -28.66 16.88
CA ALA A 134 12.14 -28.20 18.21
C ALA A 134 12.10 -29.34 19.22
N THR A 135 13.26 -29.59 19.85
CA THR A 135 13.39 -30.54 20.95
C THR A 135 13.22 -29.88 22.31
N SER A 136 13.20 -28.55 22.37
CA SER A 136 13.01 -27.76 23.59
C SER A 136 12.30 -26.44 23.32
N VAL A 137 11.80 -25.80 24.39
CA VAL A 137 11.12 -24.49 24.30
C VAL A 137 12.05 -23.37 23.79
N TYR A 138 13.36 -23.49 24.00
CA TYR A 138 14.34 -22.47 23.63
C TYR A 138 14.41 -22.21 22.12
N TYR A 139 14.06 -23.19 21.29
CA TYR A 139 13.96 -23.00 19.83
C TYR A 139 12.86 -21.99 19.47
N TYR A 140 11.73 -22.01 20.19
CA TYR A 140 10.65 -21.06 19.96
C TYR A 140 11.04 -19.64 20.38
N TYR A 141 11.75 -19.47 21.49
CA TYR A 141 12.26 -18.17 21.91
C TYR A 141 13.32 -17.63 20.95
N GLY A 142 14.26 -18.49 20.52
CA GLY A 142 15.26 -18.11 19.53
C GLY A 142 14.63 -17.72 18.19
N TYR A 143 13.62 -18.47 17.74
CA TYR A 143 12.88 -18.14 16.53
C TYR A 143 12.11 -16.83 16.64
N LEU A 144 11.44 -16.59 17.77
CA LEU A 144 10.74 -15.33 18.01
C LEU A 144 11.72 -14.14 18.00
N ALA A 145 12.87 -14.27 18.65
CA ALA A 145 13.92 -13.25 18.65
C ALA A 145 14.42 -12.97 17.22
N LEU A 146 14.62 -14.02 16.41
CA LEU A 146 15.01 -13.89 15.01
C LEU A 146 13.95 -13.13 14.19
N VAL A 147 12.66 -13.49 14.32
CA VAL A 147 11.57 -12.81 13.61
C VAL A 147 11.52 -11.33 13.98
N VAL A 148 11.63 -11.00 15.27
CA VAL A 148 11.67 -9.61 15.75
C VAL A 148 12.86 -8.86 15.16
N ALA A 149 14.06 -9.46 15.18
CA ALA A 149 15.26 -8.84 14.62
C ALA A 149 15.11 -8.55 13.12
N VAL A 150 14.56 -9.49 12.35
CA VAL A 150 14.30 -9.31 10.92
C VAL A 150 13.28 -8.21 10.66
N ILE A 151 12.20 -8.12 11.44
CA ILE A 151 11.19 -7.05 11.32
C ILE A 151 11.83 -5.68 11.60
N LEU A 152 12.67 -5.57 12.64
CA LEU A 152 13.37 -4.33 12.97
C LEU A 152 14.37 -3.94 11.88
N ALA A 153 15.11 -4.90 11.34
CA ALA A 153 16.03 -4.69 10.22
C ALA A 153 15.28 -4.21 8.96
N PHE A 154 14.14 -4.83 8.64
CA PHE A 154 13.28 -4.39 7.55
C PHE A 154 12.78 -2.95 7.76
N ARG A 155 12.27 -2.63 8.97
CA ARG A 155 11.81 -1.28 9.30
C ARG A 155 12.93 -0.25 9.13
N TRP A 156 14.13 -0.55 9.62
CA TRP A 156 15.30 0.31 9.47
C TRP A 156 15.66 0.49 7.99
N TYR A 157 15.75 -0.60 7.22
CA TYR A 157 16.06 -0.55 5.80
C TYR A 157 15.03 0.24 4.99
N PHE A 158 13.74 0.04 5.27
CA PHE A 158 12.65 0.78 4.64
C PHE A 158 12.81 2.29 4.86
N LYS A 159 13.07 2.70 6.12
CA LYS A 159 13.29 4.10 6.48
C LYS A 159 14.53 4.68 5.81
N GLN A 160 15.62 3.92 5.66
CA GLN A 160 16.81 4.39 4.95
C GLN A 160 16.56 4.55 3.44
N ARG A 161 15.80 3.63 2.84
CA ARG A 161 15.61 3.56 1.39
C ARG A 161 14.55 4.54 0.85
N TYR A 162 13.49 4.75 1.62
CA TYR A 162 12.30 5.50 1.23
C TYR A 162 11.89 6.57 2.24
N GLY A 163 12.49 6.59 3.43
CA GLY A 163 12.11 7.55 4.47
C GLY A 163 12.42 8.97 4.06
N ARG A 164 11.49 9.88 4.35
CA ARG A 164 11.68 11.33 4.21
C ARG A 164 11.11 12.06 5.42
N ASP A 165 11.64 13.25 5.66
CA ASP A 165 11.27 14.16 6.75
C ASP A 165 10.30 15.27 6.29
N TYR A 166 9.66 15.07 5.14
CA TYR A 166 8.61 15.95 4.62
C TYR A 166 7.46 15.17 4.00
N THR A 167 6.31 15.81 3.87
CA THR A 167 5.14 15.30 3.13
C THR A 167 4.44 16.43 2.38
N TYR A 168 3.40 16.11 1.61
CA TYR A 168 2.60 17.09 0.87
C TYR A 168 1.17 17.08 1.37
N GLY A 169 0.53 18.25 1.33
CA GLY A 169 -0.88 18.39 1.65
C GLY A 169 -1.53 19.56 0.94
N THR A 170 -2.85 19.61 0.99
CA THR A 170 -3.67 20.67 0.39
C THR A 170 -4.27 21.55 1.48
N VAL A 171 -4.16 22.87 1.31
CA VAL A 171 -4.74 23.84 2.25
C VAL A 171 -6.26 23.81 2.15
N GLU A 172 -6.94 23.57 3.27
CA GLU A 172 -8.40 23.44 3.32
C GLU A 172 -9.06 24.63 4.02
N GLU A 173 -8.42 25.16 5.06
CA GLU A 173 -9.00 26.22 5.90
C GLU A 173 -7.89 27.10 6.47
N ILE A 174 -8.08 28.42 6.45
CA ILE A 174 -7.17 29.40 7.05
C ILE A 174 -7.92 30.13 8.17
N LYS A 175 -7.37 30.13 9.39
CA LYS A 175 -7.93 30.78 10.58
C LYS A 175 -6.86 31.62 11.28
N GLY A 176 -6.75 32.89 10.90
CA GLY A 176 -5.74 33.80 11.45
C GLY A 176 -4.34 33.26 11.19
N GLU A 177 -3.59 32.98 12.26
CA GLU A 177 -2.22 32.45 12.20
C GLU A 177 -2.15 30.92 12.05
N ALA A 178 -3.28 30.21 12.00
CA ALA A 178 -3.31 28.75 11.89
C ALA A 178 -3.97 28.31 10.57
N VAL A 179 -3.42 27.26 9.97
CA VAL A 179 -3.91 26.69 8.72
C VAL A 179 -4.17 25.21 8.91
N ARG A 180 -5.32 24.78 8.39
CA ARG A 180 -5.69 23.38 8.30
C ARG A 180 -5.29 22.83 6.95
N VAL A 181 -4.39 21.85 6.96
CA VAL A 181 -3.91 21.17 5.77
C VAL A 181 -4.38 19.73 5.79
N PHE A 182 -4.97 19.26 4.69
CA PHE A 182 -5.25 17.86 4.49
C PHE A 182 -4.03 17.16 3.91
N VAL A 183 -3.57 16.12 4.60
CA VAL A 183 -2.44 15.30 4.19
C VAL A 183 -2.96 13.90 3.90
N HIS A 184 -2.59 13.37 2.73
CA HIS A 184 -2.90 12.00 2.36
C HIS A 184 -2.03 10.99 3.12
N ASP A 185 -2.37 9.71 3.01
CA ASP A 185 -1.52 8.63 3.51
C ASP A 185 -0.15 8.69 2.83
N ASP A 186 0.92 8.76 3.61
CA ASP A 186 2.28 8.85 3.10
C ASP A 186 3.18 7.90 3.88
N ILE A 187 3.34 6.69 3.34
CA ILE A 187 4.14 5.64 3.98
C ILE A 187 5.63 5.98 4.03
N ALA A 188 6.14 6.80 3.11
CA ALA A 188 7.53 7.24 3.05
C ALA A 188 7.83 8.25 4.17
N ALA A 189 6.91 9.19 4.40
CA ALA A 189 6.97 10.12 5.53
C ALA A 189 6.47 9.51 6.85
N ASN A 190 5.85 8.32 6.81
CA ASN A 190 5.17 7.68 7.94
C ASN A 190 4.06 8.58 8.54
N VAL A 191 3.38 9.35 7.68
CA VAL A 191 2.27 10.23 8.05
C VAL A 191 0.94 9.57 7.73
N LYS A 192 0.00 9.64 8.68
CA LYS A 192 -1.35 9.11 8.50
C LYS A 192 -2.24 10.12 7.78
N PRO A 193 -3.21 9.66 6.97
CA PRO A 193 -4.15 10.55 6.31
C PRO A 193 -4.99 11.32 7.33
N GLY A 194 -5.15 12.62 7.13
CA GLY A 194 -5.94 13.44 8.04
C GLY A 194 -5.73 14.94 7.87
N TYR A 195 -6.43 15.69 8.73
CA TYR A 195 -6.29 17.15 8.81
C TYR A 195 -5.33 17.52 9.93
N TYR A 196 -4.38 18.39 9.62
CA TYR A 196 -3.37 18.87 10.55
C TYR A 196 -3.41 20.39 10.61
N TRP A 197 -3.32 20.93 11.82
CA TRP A 197 -3.17 22.37 12.03
C TRP A 197 -1.69 22.70 12.11
N VAL A 198 -1.26 23.66 11.30
CA VAL A 198 0.11 24.16 11.22
C VAL A 198 0.10 25.69 11.15
N ASP A 199 1.23 26.31 11.46
CA ASP A 199 1.34 27.77 11.41
C ASP A 199 1.18 28.27 9.97
N ALA A 200 0.46 29.38 9.83
CA ALA A 200 0.29 30.07 8.56
C ALA A 200 1.62 30.67 8.09
N VAL A 201 1.79 30.68 6.77
CA VAL A 201 2.89 31.37 6.09
C VAL A 201 2.31 32.45 5.18
N GLU A 202 3.11 33.46 4.84
CA GLU A 202 2.70 34.51 3.90
C GLU A 202 2.34 33.90 2.53
N ASP A 203 1.44 34.58 1.80
CA ASP A 203 0.96 34.16 0.49
C ASP A 203 0.33 32.76 0.44
N LEU A 204 -0.40 32.36 1.49
CA LEU A 204 -1.13 31.10 1.50
C LEU A 204 -2.61 31.28 1.13
N GLU A 205 -3.10 30.43 0.23
CA GLU A 205 -4.51 30.39 -0.17
C GLU A 205 -5.09 28.99 -0.04
N VAL A 206 -6.40 28.92 0.16
CA VAL A 206 -7.15 27.66 0.18
C VAL A 206 -7.07 26.98 -1.19
N GLY A 207 -6.81 25.68 -1.18
CA GLY A 207 -6.62 24.86 -2.39
C GLY A 207 -5.15 24.67 -2.79
N ARG A 208 -4.22 25.48 -2.27
CA ARG A 208 -2.79 25.35 -2.62
C ARG A 208 -2.18 24.06 -2.07
N VAL A 209 -1.25 23.49 -2.82
CA VAL A 209 -0.43 22.36 -2.38
C VAL A 209 0.80 22.90 -1.64
N VAL A 210 1.05 22.35 -0.46
CA VAL A 210 2.16 22.74 0.40
C VAL A 210 3.04 21.55 0.74
N LYS A 211 4.33 21.80 0.89
CA LYS A 211 5.28 20.87 1.47
C LYS A 211 5.39 21.14 2.97
N LEU A 212 5.24 20.09 3.76
CA LEU A 212 5.25 20.16 5.23
C LEU A 212 6.44 19.39 5.75
N ILE A 213 7.17 19.97 6.71
CA ILE A 213 8.14 19.19 7.50
C ILE A 213 7.38 18.29 8.47
N VAL A 214 7.87 17.07 8.65
CA VAL A 214 7.26 16.07 9.55
C VAL A 214 8.21 15.73 10.68
N GLU A 215 7.66 15.62 11.88
CA GLU A 215 8.40 15.18 13.06
C GLU A 215 8.04 13.74 13.39
N ASP A 216 9.04 12.86 13.44
CA ASP A 216 8.85 11.43 13.73
C ASP A 216 8.55 11.22 15.22
N LYS A 217 7.29 10.98 15.57
CA LYS A 217 6.94 10.53 16.91
C LYS A 217 7.17 9.03 17.00
N LYS A 218 8.17 8.64 17.81
CA LYS A 218 8.49 7.24 18.11
C LYS A 218 7.20 6.46 18.40
N LEU A 219 6.97 5.40 17.61
CA LEU A 219 5.81 4.48 17.71
C LEU A 219 4.42 5.06 17.37
N ARG A 220 4.27 6.38 17.16
CA ARG A 220 2.96 7.02 16.92
C ARG A 220 2.73 7.46 15.47
N GLY A 221 3.77 7.45 14.64
CA GLY A 221 3.73 7.99 13.28
C GLY A 221 4.27 9.41 13.26
N ALA A 222 4.71 9.88 12.10
CA ALA A 222 5.16 11.25 11.94
C ALA A 222 3.96 12.20 11.90
N VAL A 223 4.18 13.44 12.36
CA VAL A 223 3.15 14.48 12.38
C VAL A 223 3.69 15.70 11.61
N PRO A 224 2.92 16.25 10.65
CA PRO A 224 3.25 17.53 10.02
C PRO A 224 3.30 18.65 11.06
N VAL A 225 4.37 19.46 11.03
CA VAL A 225 4.59 20.53 12.02
C VAL A 225 4.55 21.91 11.40
N ARG A 226 5.14 22.10 10.21
CA ARG A 226 5.32 23.43 9.61
C ARG A 226 5.37 23.36 8.09
N ILE A 227 4.85 24.38 7.42
CA ILE A 227 4.97 24.57 5.97
C ILE A 227 6.38 25.05 5.63
N ILE A 228 7.03 24.44 4.65
CA ILE A 228 8.37 24.81 4.19
C ILE A 228 8.40 25.30 2.74
N GLU A 229 7.38 24.98 1.94
CA GLU A 229 7.29 25.35 0.53
C GLU A 229 5.82 25.42 0.10
N ILE A 230 5.48 26.40 -0.74
CA ILE A 230 4.15 26.57 -1.32
C ILE A 230 4.29 26.39 -2.83
N TYR A 231 3.51 25.48 -3.43
CA TYR A 231 3.46 25.34 -4.88
C TYR A 231 2.37 26.26 -5.44
N LEU A 232 2.78 27.21 -6.30
CA LEU A 232 1.90 28.13 -7.00
C LEU A 232 1.36 27.44 -8.27
N ASP A 233 0.06 27.51 -8.51
CA ASP A 233 -0.59 26.97 -9.73
C ASP A 233 -0.06 27.61 -11.05
N ASP A 234 0.64 28.75 -10.95
CA ASP A 234 1.33 29.41 -12.07
C ASP A 234 2.63 28.72 -12.52
N GLN A 235 3.03 27.62 -11.85
CA GLN A 235 4.00 26.65 -12.39
C GLN A 235 3.32 25.46 -13.08
N SER A 236 2.11 25.65 -13.59
CA SER A 236 1.49 24.71 -14.52
C SER A 236 2.21 24.75 -15.88
N SER A 237 2.79 23.61 -16.24
CA SER A 237 3.37 23.23 -17.54
C SER A 237 4.89 23.33 -17.71
N GLN A 238 5.70 22.53 -16.98
CA GLN A 238 6.89 21.82 -17.52
C GLN A 238 7.50 20.85 -16.47
N SER A 239 6.70 19.91 -15.96
CA SER A 239 7.24 18.71 -15.29
C SER A 239 6.56 17.47 -15.86
N SER A 240 6.83 17.22 -17.14
CA SER A 240 6.61 15.93 -17.77
C SER A 240 7.61 14.94 -17.17
N THR A 241 7.17 14.12 -16.23
CA THR A 241 7.86 12.88 -15.83
C THR A 241 7.66 11.79 -16.89
N GLU A 242 7.94 12.09 -18.16
CA GLU A 242 8.14 11.11 -19.23
C GLU A 242 9.59 11.21 -19.72
N PRO A 243 10.37 10.11 -19.73
CA PRO A 243 11.60 10.08 -20.48
C PRO A 243 11.24 9.97 -21.97
N LYS A 244 11.45 11.06 -22.71
CA LYS A 244 11.56 10.99 -24.17
C LYS A 244 12.78 10.13 -24.50
N ASN A 245 12.56 9.03 -25.21
CA ASN A 245 13.60 8.28 -25.89
C ASN A 245 14.42 9.27 -26.75
N ALA A 246 15.68 9.45 -26.40
CA ALA A 246 16.68 10.01 -27.30
C ALA A 246 17.41 8.83 -27.94
N THR A 247 17.04 8.54 -29.18
CA THR A 247 17.81 7.73 -30.12
C THR A 247 18.70 8.68 -30.90
N GLU A 248 20.02 8.49 -30.82
CA GLU A 248 20.95 8.65 -31.94
C GLU A 248 21.87 7.43 -31.96
#